data_AF-A0A5C6Z776-F1
#
_entry.id   AF-A0A5C6Z776-F1
#
_cell.length_a   1.000
_cell.length_b   1.000
_cell.length_c   1.000
_cell.angle_alpha   90.00
_cell.angle_beta   90.00
_cell.angle_gamma   90.00
#
_symmetry.space_group_name_H-M   'P 1'
#
loop_
_entity.id
_entity.type
_entity.pdbx_description
1 polymer ?
#
loop_
_entity_poly.entity_id
_entity_poly.type
_entity_poly.pdbx_seq_one_letter_code
_entity_poly.pdbx_strand_id
1 'polypeptide(L)'
;MTVAMAAIGLHAVPSFARLVNGSAKSWWARDFVLAARVAGQGRWAITVRHVLPQLLPLLIVQGTTSFALAILAEAGLSYLGLGTQPPQASWGRLLAEAQTLMFEAPQLALAPGLAITLAVLGLNLLGDGLRDRLDPKELPR
;
A
#
# COMPACT_ATOMS: atom_id res chain seq x y z
N MET A 1 16.93 2.24 -2.70
CA MET A 1 16.32 1.34 -1.69
C MET A 1 16.10 1.95 -0.31
N THR A 2 17.11 2.27 0.51
CA THR A 2 16.90 2.71 1.92
C THR A 2 16.16 4.04 2.09
N VAL A 3 16.48 5.07 1.30
CA VAL A 3 15.84 6.39 1.43
C VAL A 3 14.37 6.33 1.03
N ALA A 4 14.05 5.61 -0.05
CA ALA A 4 12.67 5.39 -0.46
C ALA A 4 11.90 4.65 0.64
N MET A 5 12.37 3.47 1.08
CA MET A 5 11.72 2.69 2.13
C MET A 5 11.51 3.50 3.42
N ALA A 6 12.49 4.33 3.82
CA ALA A 6 12.36 5.21 4.98
C ALA A 6 11.32 6.32 4.78
N ALA A 7 11.30 6.98 3.61
CA ALA A 7 10.34 8.04 3.29
C ALA A 7 8.90 7.51 3.24
N ILE A 8 8.71 6.30 2.68
CA ILE A 8 7.42 5.61 2.64
C ILE A 8 6.98 5.21 4.04
N GLY A 9 7.88 4.60 4.83
CA GLY A 9 7.59 4.22 6.20
C GLY A 9 7.14 5.42 7.02
N LEU A 10 7.82 6.56 6.88
CA LEU A 10 7.47 7.78 7.61
C LEU A 10 6.14 8.39 7.14
N HIS A 11 5.82 8.33 5.84
CA HIS A 11 4.55 8.81 5.29
C HIS A 11 3.37 7.88 5.63
N ALA A 12 3.59 6.57 5.66
CA ALA A 12 2.56 5.58 5.89
C ALA A 12 2.07 5.59 7.33
N VAL A 13 2.94 5.85 8.32
CA VAL A 13 2.59 5.84 9.76
C VAL A 13 1.37 6.71 10.10
N PRO A 14 1.33 8.03 9.80
CA PRO A 14 0.18 8.87 10.14
C PRO A 14 -1.08 8.57 9.33
N SER A 15 -0.94 8.03 8.11
CA SER A 15 -2.08 7.64 7.26
C SER A 15 -2.71 6.33 7.76
N PHE A 16 -1.88 5.32 8.08
CA PHE A 16 -2.30 4.09 8.74
C PHE A 16 -2.94 4.39 10.11
N ALA A 17 -2.30 5.21 10.94
CA ALA A 17 -2.83 5.52 12.27
C ALA A 17 -4.18 6.24 12.20
N ARG A 18 -4.39 7.15 11.24
CA ARG A 18 -5.69 7.80 11.02
C ARG A 18 -6.75 6.81 10.53
N LEU A 19 -6.41 5.98 9.55
CA LEU A 19 -7.32 4.98 8.98
C LEU A 19 -7.76 3.94 10.02
N VAL A 20 -6.79 3.44 10.81
CA VAL A 20 -7.03 2.50 11.92
C VAL A 20 -7.89 3.17 12.98
N ASN A 21 -7.58 4.40 13.41
CA ASN A 21 -8.39 5.07 14.42
C ASN A 21 -9.83 5.32 13.95
N GLY A 22 -10.03 5.74 12.69
CA GLY A 22 -11.36 5.95 12.12
C GLY A 22 -12.19 4.66 12.10
N SER A 23 -11.59 3.57 11.64
CA SER A 23 -12.26 2.28 11.51
C SER A 23 -12.46 1.60 12.87
N ALA A 24 -11.43 1.63 13.73
CA ALA A 24 -11.49 1.04 15.08
C ALA A 24 -12.58 1.67 15.93
N LYS A 25 -12.78 3.00 15.84
CA LYS A 25 -13.83 3.69 16.61
C LYS A 25 -15.24 3.20 16.22
N SER A 26 -15.45 2.86 14.95
CA SER A 26 -16.72 2.29 14.47
C SER A 26 -16.96 0.87 15.00
N TRP A 27 -15.92 0.03 15.07
CA TRP A 27 -16.00 -1.32 15.58
C TRP A 27 -16.13 -1.35 17.11
N TRP A 28 -15.47 -0.42 17.81
CA TRP A 28 -15.60 -0.21 19.25
C TRP A 28 -17.00 0.26 19.69
N ALA A 29 -17.79 0.84 18.79
CA ALA A 29 -19.15 1.30 19.07
C ALA A 29 -20.24 0.22 18.86
N ARG A 30 -19.89 -1.00 18.47
CA ARG A 30 -20.84 -2.09 18.20
C ARG A 30 -21.14 -2.94 19.44
N ASP A 31 -22.32 -3.55 19.45
CA ASP A 31 -22.85 -4.31 20.60
C ASP A 31 -21.99 -5.52 21.01
N PHE A 32 -21.23 -6.11 20.09
CA PHE A 32 -20.33 -7.23 20.44
C PHE A 32 -19.22 -6.82 21.41
N VAL A 33 -18.80 -5.55 21.38
CA VAL A 33 -17.80 -5.01 22.32
C VAL A 33 -18.42 -4.84 23.71
N LEU A 34 -19.67 -4.40 23.77
CA LEU A 34 -20.42 -4.30 25.01
C LEU A 34 -20.61 -5.69 25.63
N ALA A 35 -21.04 -6.68 24.82
CA ALA A 35 -21.21 -8.06 25.25
C ALA A 35 -19.88 -8.69 25.72
N ALA A 36 -18.78 -8.49 24.99
CA ALA A 36 -17.47 -8.99 25.39
C ALA A 36 -16.96 -8.35 26.69
N ARG A 37 -17.27 -7.08 26.92
CA ARG A 37 -16.91 -6.36 28.16
C ARG A 37 -17.75 -6.85 29.35
N VAL A 38 -19.04 -7.13 29.15
CA VAL A 38 -19.92 -7.75 30.17
C VAL A 38 -19.46 -9.18 30.49
N ALA A 39 -18.93 -9.91 29.49
CA ALA A 39 -18.29 -11.21 29.67
C ALA A 39 -16.90 -11.16 30.36
N GLY A 40 -16.47 -9.99 30.85
CA GLY A 40 -15.22 -9.82 31.60
C GLY A 40 -13.95 -9.72 30.74
N GLN A 41 -14.04 -9.59 29.42
CA GLN A 41 -12.85 -9.44 28.58
C GLN A 41 -12.24 -8.04 28.71
N GLY A 42 -10.92 -7.99 28.91
CA GLY A 42 -10.16 -6.73 28.97
C GLY A 42 -10.09 -6.03 27.59
N ARG A 43 -9.90 -4.70 27.60
CA ARG A 43 -9.83 -3.90 26.35
C ARG A 43 -8.81 -4.43 25.35
N TRP A 44 -7.67 -4.94 25.82
CA TRP A 44 -6.63 -5.49 24.97
C TRP A 44 -7.06 -6.79 24.26
N ALA A 45 -7.71 -7.70 25.00
CA ALA A 45 -8.24 -8.94 24.43
C ALA A 45 -9.32 -8.67 23.38
N ILE A 46 -10.20 -7.70 23.62
CA ILE A 46 -11.22 -7.28 22.64
C ILE A 46 -10.56 -6.70 21.38
N THR A 47 -9.55 -5.83 21.54
CA THR A 47 -8.84 -5.26 20.39
C THR A 47 -8.17 -6.34 19.55
N VAL A 48 -7.34 -7.19 20.14
CA VAL A 48 -6.53 -8.16 19.39
C VAL A 48 -7.37 -9.27 18.79
N ARG A 49 -8.41 -9.73 19.50
CA ARG A 49 -9.21 -10.90 19.09
C ARG A 49 -10.41 -10.55 18.22
N HIS A 50 -10.96 -9.33 18.34
CA HIS A 50 -12.19 -8.95 17.65
C HIS A 50 -11.98 -7.77 16.70
N VAL A 51 -11.36 -6.68 17.16
CA VAL A 51 -11.21 -5.46 16.34
C VAL A 51 -10.11 -5.60 15.29
N LEU A 52 -8.95 -6.16 15.67
CA LEU A 52 -7.79 -6.28 14.79
C LEU A 52 -8.08 -7.19 13.57
N PRO A 53 -8.70 -8.38 13.71
CA PRO A 53 -9.03 -9.22 12.55
C PRO A 53 -10.02 -8.55 11.59
N GLN A 54 -10.91 -7.70 12.11
CA GLN A 54 -11.85 -6.94 11.29
C GLN A 54 -11.15 -5.79 10.52
N LEU A 55 -10.03 -5.31 11.03
CA LEU A 55 -9.21 -4.27 10.37
C LEU A 55 -8.14 -4.86 9.44
N LEU A 56 -7.75 -6.12 9.61
CA LEU A 56 -6.72 -6.78 8.78
C LEU A 56 -6.96 -6.61 7.27
N PRO A 57 -8.18 -6.82 6.73
CA PRO A 57 -8.46 -6.58 5.32
C PRO A 57 -8.08 -5.17 4.85
N LEU A 58 -8.56 -4.18 5.59
CA LEU A 58 -8.33 -2.77 5.31
C LEU A 58 -6.84 -2.42 5.39
N LEU A 59 -6.13 -2.99 6.38
CA LEU A 59 -4.70 -2.82 6.56
C LEU A 59 -3.88 -3.42 5.41
N ILE A 60 -4.28 -4.60 4.91
CA ILE A 60 -3.59 -5.26 3.80
C ILE A 60 -3.73 -4.41 2.53
N VAL A 61 -4.94 -3.95 2.21
CA VAL A 61 -5.22 -3.13 1.02
C VAL A 61 -4.44 -1.81 1.07
N GLN A 62 -4.50 -1.13 2.22
CA GLN A 62 -3.74 0.10 2.44
C GLN A 62 -2.22 -0.13 2.33
N GLY A 63 -1.74 -1.27 2.83
CA GLY A 63 -0.34 -1.70 2.74
C GLY A 63 0.10 -1.88 1.29
N THR A 64 -0.68 -2.62 0.49
CA THR A 64 -0.40 -2.84 -0.93
C THR A 64 -0.38 -1.54 -1.72
N THR A 65 -1.34 -0.65 -1.48
CA THR A 65 -1.39 0.67 -2.13
C THR A 65 -0.17 1.54 -1.77
N SER A 66 0.19 1.58 -0.48
CA SER A 66 1.35 2.32 -0.01
C SER A 66 2.65 1.77 -0.62
N PHE A 67 2.71 0.45 -0.80
CA PHE A 67 3.83 -0.24 -1.43
C PHE A 67 3.91 -0.02 -2.96
N ALA A 68 2.79 0.18 -3.64
CA ALA A 68 2.80 0.56 -5.05
C ALA A 68 3.33 2.00 -5.24
N LEU A 69 2.84 2.94 -4.43
CA LEU A 69 3.30 4.34 -4.46
C LEU A 69 4.79 4.47 -4.12
N ALA A 70 5.24 3.63 -3.19
CA ALA A 70 6.62 3.46 -2.81
C ALA A 70 7.56 3.12 -3.97
N ILE A 71 7.21 2.09 -4.74
CA ILE A 71 7.98 1.67 -5.91
C ILE A 71 8.01 2.80 -6.94
N LEU A 72 6.87 3.49 -7.15
CA LEU A 72 6.79 4.61 -8.09
C LEU A 72 7.69 5.78 -7.66
N ALA A 73 7.70 6.11 -6.37
CA ALA A 73 8.57 7.14 -5.83
C ALA A 73 10.05 6.76 -5.96
N GLU A 74 10.42 5.50 -5.71
CA GLU A 74 11.78 5.00 -5.94
C GLU A 74 12.18 5.08 -7.42
N ALA A 75 11.29 4.69 -8.33
CA ALA A 75 11.53 4.81 -9.77
C ALA A 75 11.74 6.28 -10.18
N GLY A 76 10.93 7.21 -9.66
CA GLY A 76 11.09 8.65 -9.90
C GLY A 76 12.41 9.21 -9.36
N LEU A 77 12.80 8.85 -8.14
CA LEU A 77 14.09 9.23 -7.56
C LEU A 77 15.27 8.65 -8.34
N SER A 78 15.15 7.40 -8.80
CA SER A 78 16.17 6.75 -9.60
C SER A 78 16.27 7.32 -11.02
N TYR A 79 15.17 7.82 -11.58
CA TYR A 79 15.13 8.59 -12.81
C TYR A 79 15.84 9.94 -12.65
N LEU A 80 15.72 10.59 -11.48
CA LEU A 80 16.45 11.82 -11.13
C LEU A 80 17.93 11.59 -10.78
N GLY A 81 18.44 10.36 -10.87
CA GLY A 81 19.84 10.02 -10.57
C GLY A 81 20.17 9.90 -9.07
N LEU A 82 19.18 10.01 -8.18
CA LEU A 82 19.32 9.87 -6.72
C LEU A 82 19.07 8.43 -6.22
N GLY A 83 18.95 7.48 -7.15
CA GLY A 83 18.67 6.07 -6.90
C GLY A 83 19.91 5.18 -6.86
N THR A 84 19.77 3.93 -7.29
CA THR A 84 20.85 2.93 -7.21
C THR A 84 22.05 3.29 -8.10
N GLN A 85 23.24 3.36 -7.50
CA GLN A 85 24.49 3.62 -8.22
C GLN A 85 24.82 2.46 -9.20
N PRO A 86 25.52 2.74 -10.31
CA PRO A 86 26.03 1.69 -11.21
C PRO A 86 26.82 0.65 -10.38
N PRO A 87 26.65 -0.68 -10.58
CA PRO A 87 26.19 -1.39 -11.78
C PRO A 87 24.72 -1.90 -11.75
N GLN A 88 23.93 -1.60 -10.73
CA GLN A 88 22.57 -2.16 -10.61
C GLN A 88 21.55 -1.40 -11.46
N ALA A 89 21.00 -2.05 -12.49
CA ALA A 89 19.93 -1.52 -13.33
C ALA A 89 18.62 -1.43 -12.52
N SER A 90 18.06 -0.22 -12.42
CA SER A 90 16.73 0.03 -11.85
C SER A 90 15.79 0.50 -12.95
N TRP A 91 14.48 0.25 -12.80
CA TRP A 91 13.49 0.58 -13.83
C TRP A 91 13.42 2.10 -14.07
N GLY A 92 13.61 2.91 -13.03
CA GLY A 92 13.68 4.37 -13.14
C GLY A 92 14.91 4.87 -13.90
N ARG A 93 16.07 4.21 -13.72
CA ARG A 93 17.29 4.58 -14.46
C ARG A 93 17.25 4.12 -15.91
N LEU A 94 16.68 2.95 -16.18
CA LEU A 94 16.40 2.50 -17.56
C LEU A 94 15.50 3.50 -18.30
N LEU A 95 14.52 4.10 -17.61
CA LEU A 95 13.67 5.14 -18.19
C LEU A 95 14.44 6.45 -18.45
N ALA A 96 15.37 6.83 -17.58
CA ALA A 96 16.23 8.00 -17.77
C ALA A 96 17.23 7.81 -18.92
N GLU A 97 17.86 6.64 -19.01
CA GLU A 97 18.76 6.28 -20.12
C GLU A 97 17.99 6.16 -21.45
N ALA A 98 16.73 5.70 -21.41
CA ALA A 98 15.89 5.64 -22.61
C ALA A 98 15.45 7.01 -23.14
N GLN A 99 15.49 8.09 -22.34
CA GLN A 99 15.18 9.44 -22.83
C GLN A 99 16.22 9.99 -23.79
N THR A 100 17.50 9.72 -23.56
CA THR A 100 18.57 10.15 -24.48
C THR A 100 18.51 9.36 -25.79
N LEU A 101 18.02 8.13 -25.73
CA LEU A 101 17.79 7.25 -26.88
C LEU A 101 16.37 7.38 -27.45
N MET A 102 15.54 8.31 -26.99
CA MET A 102 14.12 8.37 -27.36
C MET A 102 13.91 8.69 -28.84
N PHE A 103 14.84 9.43 -29.45
CA PHE A 103 14.85 9.74 -30.88
C PHE A 103 15.46 8.62 -31.76
N GLU A 104 16.23 7.69 -31.18
CA GLU A 104 16.87 6.58 -31.91
C GLU A 104 16.15 5.23 -31.69
N ALA A 105 15.68 4.97 -30.47
CA ALA A 105 15.14 3.69 -30.03
C ALA A 105 14.03 3.87 -28.97
N PRO A 106 12.86 4.42 -29.34
CA PRO A 106 11.74 4.67 -28.41
C PRO A 106 11.21 3.40 -27.72
N GLN A 107 11.42 2.21 -28.31
CA GLN A 107 11.11 0.93 -27.67
C GLN A 107 11.80 0.73 -26.31
N LEU A 108 12.96 1.35 -26.08
CA LEU A 108 13.71 1.24 -24.82
C LEU A 108 13.03 1.98 -23.67
N ALA A 109 12.22 3.01 -23.94
CA ALA A 109 11.45 3.74 -22.93
C ALA A 109 10.12 3.05 -22.62
N LEU A 110 9.51 2.41 -23.61
CA LEU A 110 8.21 1.75 -23.49
C LEU A 110 8.25 0.54 -22.56
N ALA A 111 9.32 -0.26 -22.60
CA ALA A 111 9.46 -1.47 -21.78
C ALA A 111 9.41 -1.19 -20.26
N PRO A 112 10.26 -0.31 -19.69
CA PRO A 112 10.20 0.00 -18.26
C PRO A 112 8.93 0.78 -17.88
N GLY A 113 8.42 1.65 -18.77
CA GLY A 113 7.17 2.39 -18.53
C GLY A 113 5.96 1.46 -18.38
N LEU A 114 5.76 0.56 -19.33
CA LEU A 114 4.68 -0.43 -19.28
C LEU A 114 4.81 -1.38 -18.09
N ALA A 115 6.04 -1.77 -17.76
CA ALA A 115 6.28 -2.65 -16.62
C ALA A 115 5.86 -1.98 -15.29
N ILE A 116 6.23 -0.70 -15.07
CA ILE A 116 5.80 0.07 -13.89
C ILE A 116 4.27 0.19 -13.88
N THR A 117 3.67 0.58 -15.00
CA THR A 117 2.22 0.76 -15.10
C THR A 117 1.47 -0.54 -14.80
N LEU A 118 1.91 -1.67 -15.35
CA LEU A 118 1.31 -2.98 -15.08
C LEU A 118 1.50 -3.42 -13.63
N ALA A 119 2.68 -3.19 -13.04
CA ALA A 119 2.92 -3.52 -11.64
C ALA A 119 2.01 -2.70 -10.71
N VAL A 120 1.90 -1.39 -10.94
CA VAL A 120 1.07 -0.49 -10.14
C VAL A 120 -0.41 -0.80 -10.32
N LEU A 121 -0.89 -0.98 -11.56
CA LEU A 121 -2.28 -1.35 -11.84
C LEU A 121 -2.61 -2.72 -11.27
N GLY A 122 -1.75 -3.72 -11.46
CA GLY A 122 -1.94 -5.06 -10.94
C GLY A 122 -2.03 -5.09 -9.41
N LEU A 123 -1.14 -4.36 -8.73
CA LEU A 123 -1.16 -4.25 -7.27
C LEU A 123 -2.39 -3.49 -6.76
N ASN A 124 -2.81 -2.41 -7.42
CA ASN A 124 -4.03 -1.68 -7.04
C ASN A 124 -5.28 -2.53 -7.25
N LEU A 125 -5.43 -3.17 -8.42
CA LEU A 125 -6.56 -4.04 -8.71
C LEU A 125 -6.61 -5.28 -7.81
N LEU A 126 -5.46 -5.85 -7.46
CA LEU A 126 -5.37 -6.94 -6.48
C LEU A 126 -5.77 -6.46 -5.09
N GLY A 127 -5.36 -5.24 -4.71
CA GLY A 127 -5.78 -4.59 -3.48
C GLY A 127 -7.30 -4.38 -3.43
N ASP A 128 -7.88 -3.81 -4.48
CA ASP A 128 -9.32 -3.58 -4.58
C ASP A 128 -10.11 -4.89 -4.63
N GLY A 129 -9.66 -5.90 -5.39
CA GLY A 129 -10.31 -7.21 -5.41
C GLY A 129 -10.24 -7.94 -4.06
N LEU A 130 -9.14 -7.78 -3.32
CA LEU A 130 -9.00 -8.31 -1.97
C LEU A 130 -9.89 -7.55 -0.97
N ARG A 131 -10.04 -6.23 -1.14
CA ARG A 131 -10.98 -5.41 -0.37
C ARG A 131 -12.41 -5.92 -0.56
N ASP A 132 -12.85 -6.06 -1.81
CA ASP A 132 -14.21 -6.46 -2.15
C ASP A 132 -14.55 -7.85 -1.63
N ARG A 133 -13.57 -8.77 -1.64
CA ARG A 133 -13.72 -10.12 -1.08
C ARG A 133 -13.79 -10.15 0.45
N LEU A 134 -13.20 -9.17 1.12
CA LEU A 134 -13.07 -9.14 2.58
C LEU A 134 -14.04 -8.17 3.25
N ASP A 135 -14.67 -7.25 2.51
CA ASP A 135 -15.69 -6.33 3.03
C ASP A 135 -17.06 -7.06 3.07
N PRO A 136 -17.58 -7.49 4.24
CA PRO A 136 -18.75 -8.37 4.32
C PRO A 136 -20.07 -7.61 4.17
N LYS A 137 -20.10 -6.50 3.41
CA LYS A 137 -21.17 -5.51 3.47
C LYS A 137 -22.02 -5.44 2.21
N GLU A 138 -22.54 -6.60 1.82
CA GLU A 138 -23.77 -6.70 1.04
C GLU A 138 -24.79 -7.58 1.78
N LEU A 139 -25.28 -7.09 2.91
CA LEU A 139 -26.61 -7.47 3.38
C LEU A 139 -27.51 -6.24 3.19
N PRO A 140 -28.36 -6.24 2.15
CA PRO A 140 -29.44 -5.26 2.03
C PRO A 140 -30.31 -5.34 3.29
N ARG A 141 -30.75 -4.17 3.76
CA ARG A 141 -31.68 -4.02 4.89
C ARG A 141 -32.98 -4.77 4.66
#